data_AF-A0A534ZAR8-F1
#
_entry.id   AF-A0A534ZAR8-F1
#
_cell.length_a   1.000
_cell.length_b   1.000
_cell.length_c   1.000
_cell.angle_alpha   90.00
_cell.angle_beta   90.00
_cell.angle_gamma   90.00
#
_symmetry.space_group_name_H-M   'P 1'
#
loop_
_entity.id
_entity.type
_entity.pdbx_description
1 polymer ?
#
loop_
_entity_poly.entity_id
_entity_poly.type
_entity_poly.pdbx_seq_one_letter_code
_entity_poly.pdbx_strand_id
1 'polypeptide(L)'
;NYAPGTTARALHLKDETDFVSAAKTGTLPAVSFVKPMGPDNEHPGYADLITGEKHLVDLINDVRSGPNWNDTAIVITYDENGGFWDHVAPPTDPKHSDQWGPGTRVPTIIISPLAKRHYVDHTVYDTTSILTTIEHRWNLEPLGSRDATAFDLRRAFTLGDAEGNGEGN
;
A
#
# COMPACT_ATOMS: atom_id res chain seq x y z
N ASN A 1 -9.36 -14.69 15.51
CA ASN A 1 -8.98 -15.29 14.20
C ASN A 1 -10.01 -14.83 13.15
N TYR A 2 -9.68 -14.88 11.85
CA TYR A 2 -10.53 -14.36 10.75
C TYR A 2 -11.29 -15.47 9.99
N ALA A 3 -11.58 -16.58 10.68
CA ALA A 3 -12.29 -17.71 10.10
C ALA A 3 -13.74 -17.32 9.71
N PRO A 4 -14.38 -18.03 8.76
CA PRO A 4 -15.79 -17.83 8.43
C PRO A 4 -16.69 -17.85 9.67
N GLY A 5 -17.66 -16.94 9.73
CA GLY A 5 -18.63 -16.83 10.84
C GLY A 5 -18.14 -16.08 12.09
N THR A 6 -16.89 -15.63 12.11
CA THR A 6 -16.35 -14.89 13.27
C THR A 6 -16.70 -13.41 13.22
N THR A 7 -16.87 -12.79 14.40
CA THR A 7 -17.11 -11.35 14.53
C THR A 7 -15.97 -10.53 13.94
N ALA A 8 -14.71 -10.94 14.16
CA ALA A 8 -13.55 -10.24 13.61
C ALA A 8 -13.57 -10.21 12.07
N ARG A 9 -13.93 -11.34 11.42
CA ARG A 9 -14.10 -11.36 9.96
C ARG A 9 -15.23 -10.43 9.51
N ALA A 10 -16.39 -10.49 10.16
CA ALA A 10 -17.52 -9.62 9.79
C ALA A 10 -17.22 -8.12 9.99
N LEU A 11 -16.38 -7.77 10.96
CA LEU A 11 -15.99 -6.38 11.24
C LEU A 11 -14.94 -5.84 10.27
N HIS A 12 -14.02 -6.68 9.77
CA HIS A 12 -12.84 -6.20 9.03
C HIS A 12 -12.75 -6.69 7.57
N LEU A 13 -13.48 -7.74 7.19
CA LEU A 13 -13.61 -8.16 5.79
C LEU A 13 -14.94 -7.60 5.25
N LYS A 14 -14.82 -6.62 4.37
CA LYS A 14 -15.93 -5.83 3.83
C LYS A 14 -15.97 -5.91 2.31
N ASP A 15 -17.13 -5.62 1.75
CA ASP A 15 -17.26 -5.46 0.30
C ASP A 15 -16.70 -4.10 -0.12
N GLU A 16 -16.27 -3.98 -1.37
CA GLU A 16 -15.72 -2.71 -1.88
C GLU A 16 -16.76 -1.56 -1.83
N THR A 17 -18.05 -1.89 -1.91
CA THR A 17 -19.14 -0.92 -1.73
C THR A 17 -19.16 -0.30 -0.34
N ASP A 18 -18.77 -1.03 0.70
CA ASP A 18 -18.60 -0.50 2.06
C ASP A 18 -17.43 0.48 2.11
N PHE A 19 -16.32 0.18 1.43
CA PHE A 19 -15.17 1.08 1.31
C PHE A 19 -15.57 2.40 0.63
N VAL A 20 -16.26 2.31 -0.50
CA VAL A 20 -16.76 3.49 -1.24
C VAL A 20 -17.68 4.35 -0.37
N SER A 21 -18.62 3.72 0.35
CA SER A 21 -19.53 4.41 1.26
C SER A 21 -18.77 5.11 2.40
N ALA A 22 -17.80 4.42 3.00
CA ALA A 22 -16.98 4.95 4.08
C ALA A 22 -16.07 6.10 3.61
N ALA A 23 -15.52 6.02 2.40
CA ALA A 23 -14.71 7.09 1.80
C ALA A 23 -15.52 8.37 1.64
N LYS A 24 -16.74 8.24 1.09
CA LYS A 24 -17.67 9.37 0.87
C LYS A 24 -18.18 10.00 2.16
N THR A 25 -18.37 9.20 3.20
CA THR A 25 -18.95 9.66 4.48
C THR A 25 -17.89 10.03 5.53
N GLY A 26 -16.61 9.84 5.23
CA GLY A 26 -15.51 10.18 6.15
C GLY A 26 -15.38 9.20 7.32
N THR A 27 -15.75 7.94 7.10
CA THR A 27 -15.71 6.88 8.12
C THR A 27 -14.78 5.73 7.73
N LEU A 28 -13.80 5.98 6.85
CA LEU A 28 -12.78 4.98 6.54
C LEU A 28 -12.02 4.58 7.81
N PRO A 29 -11.75 3.28 8.01
CA PRO A 29 -10.83 2.84 9.04
C PRO A 29 -9.43 3.45 8.86
N ALA A 30 -8.66 3.50 9.94
CA ALA A 30 -7.28 3.99 9.94
C ALA A 30 -6.39 3.30 8.90
N VAL A 31 -6.65 2.01 8.63
CA VAL A 31 -6.01 1.23 7.57
C VAL A 31 -7.11 0.53 6.78
N SER A 32 -7.11 0.72 5.46
CA SER A 32 -8.03 0.05 4.54
C SER A 32 -7.23 -0.58 3.39
N PHE A 33 -7.45 -1.87 3.15
CA PHE A 33 -6.93 -2.58 1.99
C PHE A 33 -8.06 -2.82 1.01
N VAL A 34 -7.88 -2.42 -0.25
CA VAL A 34 -8.83 -2.68 -1.33
C VAL A 34 -8.19 -3.62 -2.33
N LYS A 35 -8.88 -4.70 -2.66
CA LYS A 35 -8.47 -5.64 -3.71
C LYS A 35 -9.58 -5.68 -4.76
N PRO A 36 -9.37 -5.06 -5.93
CA PRO A 36 -10.35 -5.12 -7.03
C PRO A 36 -10.67 -6.57 -7.41
N MET A 37 -11.91 -6.83 -7.79
CA MET A 37 -12.37 -8.17 -8.14
C MET A 37 -12.48 -8.38 -9.65
N GLY A 38 -12.19 -9.59 -10.10
CA GLY A 38 -12.44 -10.00 -11.49
C GLY A 38 -11.78 -9.07 -12.51
N PRO A 39 -12.54 -8.49 -13.46
CA PRO A 39 -11.97 -7.68 -14.55
C PRO A 39 -11.29 -6.39 -14.09
N ASP A 40 -11.52 -5.96 -12.84
CA ASP A 40 -11.06 -4.66 -12.33
C ASP A 40 -9.64 -4.70 -11.76
N ASN A 41 -8.96 -5.85 -11.80
CA ASN A 41 -7.68 -6.07 -11.10
C ASN A 41 -6.44 -6.16 -12.00
N GLU A 42 -6.61 -5.91 -13.30
CA GLU A 42 -5.52 -5.88 -14.30
C GLU A 42 -4.75 -7.21 -14.48
N HIS A 43 -5.18 -8.30 -13.85
CA HIS A 43 -4.47 -9.56 -13.91
C HIS A 43 -4.37 -10.09 -15.36
N PRO A 44 -3.16 -10.46 -15.81
CA PRO A 44 -2.96 -10.98 -17.16
C PRO A 44 -3.83 -12.20 -17.45
N GLY A 45 -4.32 -12.28 -18.68
CA GLY A 45 -5.05 -13.43 -19.21
C GLY A 45 -6.56 -13.36 -19.09
N TYR A 46 -7.12 -12.59 -18.14
CA TYR A 46 -8.59 -12.45 -18.03
C TYR A 46 -9.09 -11.03 -17.73
N ALA A 47 -8.24 -10.12 -17.25
CA ALA A 47 -8.56 -8.71 -17.08
C ALA A 47 -7.81 -7.85 -18.11
N ASP A 48 -8.17 -6.57 -18.17
CA ASP A 48 -7.52 -5.59 -19.05
C ASP A 48 -7.15 -4.31 -18.29
N LEU A 49 -6.13 -3.62 -18.82
CA LEU A 49 -5.56 -2.42 -18.20
C LEU A 49 -6.57 -1.27 -18.13
N ILE A 50 -7.37 -1.06 -19.17
CA ILE A 50 -8.24 0.13 -19.25
C ILE A 50 -9.38 0.03 -18.24
N THR A 51 -9.97 -1.15 -18.11
CA THR A 51 -11.01 -1.40 -17.10
C THR A 51 -10.45 -1.24 -15.69
N GLY A 52 -9.31 -1.87 -15.39
CA GLY A 52 -8.67 -1.77 -14.08
C GLY A 52 -8.22 -0.35 -13.72
N GLU A 53 -7.57 0.37 -14.63
CA GLU A 53 -7.14 1.75 -14.40
C GLU A 53 -8.33 2.69 -14.19
N LYS A 54 -9.43 2.50 -14.93
CA LYS A 54 -10.65 3.28 -14.72
C LYS A 54 -11.23 3.04 -13.33
N HIS A 55 -11.32 1.78 -12.92
CA HIS A 55 -11.81 1.41 -11.59
C HIS A 55 -10.94 2.00 -10.47
N LEU A 56 -9.62 1.91 -10.63
CA LEU A 56 -8.64 2.50 -9.72
C LEU A 56 -8.83 4.01 -9.61
N VAL A 57 -9.00 4.72 -10.73
CA VAL A 57 -9.24 6.17 -10.74
C VAL A 57 -10.54 6.54 -10.02
N ASP A 58 -11.60 5.75 -10.19
CA ASP A 58 -12.87 5.96 -9.50
C ASP A 58 -12.71 5.80 -7.97
N LEU A 59 -12.01 4.76 -7.50
CA LEU A 59 -11.67 4.59 -6.08
C LEU A 59 -10.84 5.74 -5.51
N ILE A 60 -9.82 6.19 -6.26
CA ILE A 60 -8.99 7.34 -5.85
C ILE A 60 -9.87 8.59 -5.72
N ASN A 61 -10.78 8.83 -6.67
CA ASN A 61 -11.65 10.00 -6.65
C ASN A 61 -12.66 9.95 -5.49
N ASP A 62 -13.17 8.77 -5.15
CA ASP A 62 -14.04 8.59 -3.99
C ASP A 62 -13.33 8.94 -2.68
N VAL A 63 -12.05 8.57 -2.53
CA VAL A 63 -11.23 8.98 -1.37
C VAL A 63 -10.91 10.47 -1.41
N ARG A 64 -10.51 11.01 -2.57
CA ARG A 64 -10.09 12.41 -2.73
C ARG A 64 -11.23 13.42 -2.54
N SER A 65 -12.46 13.03 -2.88
CA SER A 65 -13.65 13.84 -2.65
C SER A 65 -14.20 13.70 -1.24
N GLY A 66 -13.72 12.71 -0.47
CA GLY A 66 -14.15 12.41 0.87
C GLY A 66 -13.62 13.38 1.94
N PRO A 67 -14.28 13.46 3.12
CA PRO A 67 -13.90 14.38 4.20
C PRO A 67 -12.48 14.17 4.76
N ASN A 68 -11.92 12.96 4.65
CA ASN A 68 -10.61 12.63 5.23
C ASN A 68 -9.42 12.82 4.27
N TRP A 69 -9.65 13.31 3.04
CA TRP A 69 -8.61 13.38 2.01
C TRP A 69 -7.33 14.09 2.48
N ASN A 70 -7.48 15.20 3.22
CA ASN A 70 -6.34 16.01 3.70
C ASN A 70 -5.33 15.22 4.56
N ASP A 71 -5.80 14.17 5.23
CA ASP A 71 -5.00 13.35 6.15
C ASP A 71 -4.83 11.90 5.64
N THR A 72 -5.08 11.66 4.35
CA THR A 72 -5.03 10.32 3.75
C THR A 72 -3.78 10.13 2.87
N ALA A 73 -3.21 8.93 2.92
CA ALA A 73 -2.25 8.45 1.94
C ALA A 73 -2.79 7.21 1.24
N ILE A 74 -2.82 7.23 -0.10
CA ILE A 74 -3.19 6.11 -0.95
C ILE A 74 -1.89 5.48 -1.45
N VAL A 75 -1.73 4.18 -1.22
CA VAL A 75 -0.65 3.36 -1.77
C VAL A 75 -1.23 2.45 -2.84
N ILE A 76 -0.75 2.58 -4.07
CA ILE A 76 -1.13 1.74 -5.20
C ILE A 76 0.06 0.84 -5.49
N THR A 77 -0.15 -0.47 -5.52
CA THR A 77 0.90 -1.45 -5.84
C THR A 77 0.27 -2.70 -6.42
N TYR A 78 1.12 -3.55 -7.00
CA TYR A 78 0.74 -4.86 -7.53
C TYR A 78 1.21 -5.97 -6.60
N ASP A 79 0.52 -7.11 -6.62
CA ASP A 79 0.92 -8.30 -5.86
C ASP A 79 2.07 -9.06 -6.52
N GLU A 80 2.17 -8.99 -7.85
CA GLU A 80 3.21 -9.64 -8.65
C GLU A 80 3.43 -8.94 -10.02
N ASN A 81 4.39 -9.40 -10.83
CA ASN A 81 4.85 -8.72 -12.05
C ASN A 81 4.14 -9.16 -13.35
N GLY A 82 3.10 -9.97 -13.27
CA GLY A 82 2.35 -10.56 -14.39
C GLY A 82 3.14 -11.54 -15.25
N GLY A 83 4.36 -11.92 -14.85
CA GLY A 83 5.33 -12.58 -15.73
C GLY A 83 5.94 -11.67 -16.80
N PHE A 84 5.69 -10.35 -16.73
CA PHE A 84 6.31 -9.38 -17.63
C PHE A 84 7.79 -9.18 -17.31
N TRP A 85 8.58 -8.86 -18.33
CA TRP A 85 10.02 -8.66 -18.19
C TRP A 85 10.31 -7.32 -17.49
N ASP A 86 11.25 -7.36 -16.53
CA ASP A 86 11.88 -6.18 -15.96
C ASP A 86 13.41 -6.30 -16.13
N HIS A 87 14.07 -5.17 -16.40
CA HIS A 87 15.50 -5.15 -16.68
C HIS A 87 16.39 -5.27 -15.44
N VAL A 88 15.84 -5.01 -14.25
CA VAL A 88 16.60 -5.05 -13.00
C VAL A 88 16.44 -6.43 -12.39
N ALA A 89 17.57 -7.11 -12.21
CA ALA A 89 17.59 -8.38 -11.50
C ALA A 89 17.09 -8.18 -10.05
N PRO A 90 16.28 -9.11 -9.50
CA PRO A 90 15.90 -9.09 -8.10
C PRO A 90 17.12 -9.03 -7.17
N PRO A 91 17.02 -8.35 -6.01
CA PRO A 91 18.12 -8.28 -5.07
C PRO A 91 18.46 -9.68 -4.54
N THR A 92 19.75 -9.93 -4.38
CA THR A 92 20.29 -11.21 -3.90
C THR A 92 21.08 -11.06 -2.61
N ASP A 93 21.22 -9.84 -2.11
CA ASP A 93 21.95 -9.59 -0.89
C ASP A 93 21.10 -9.97 0.34
N PRO A 94 21.69 -10.53 1.42
CA PRO A 94 20.92 -11.02 2.57
C PRO A 94 20.19 -9.93 3.36
N LYS A 95 20.48 -8.64 3.11
CA LYS A 95 19.79 -7.54 3.78
C LYS A 95 18.45 -7.25 3.12
N HIS A 96 18.34 -7.43 1.81
CA HIS A 96 17.12 -7.15 1.07
C HIS A 96 16.47 -8.40 0.46
N SER A 97 17.00 -9.61 0.73
CA SER A 97 16.55 -10.85 0.10
C SER A 97 16.60 -12.04 1.08
N ASP A 98 15.56 -12.89 1.03
CA ASP A 98 15.44 -14.16 1.72
C ASP A 98 14.95 -15.27 0.76
N GLN A 99 14.69 -16.47 1.28
CA GLN A 99 14.23 -17.60 0.46
C GLN A 99 12.87 -17.35 -0.24
N TRP A 100 12.13 -16.33 0.17
CA TRP A 100 10.83 -15.92 -0.35
C TRP A 100 10.89 -14.65 -1.20
N GLY A 101 12.09 -14.13 -1.48
CA GLY A 101 12.31 -13.00 -2.39
C GLY A 101 12.92 -11.78 -1.69
N PRO A 102 12.68 -10.56 -2.20
CA PRO A 102 11.68 -10.21 -3.20
C PRO A 102 12.01 -10.75 -4.59
N GLY A 103 10.98 -10.89 -5.41
CA GLY A 103 11.09 -11.24 -6.81
C GLY A 103 11.28 -10.01 -7.70
N THR A 104 10.75 -10.09 -8.91
CA THR A 104 10.72 -8.98 -9.88
C THR A 104 10.07 -7.73 -9.28
N ARG A 105 10.58 -6.55 -9.65
CA ARG A 105 10.01 -5.28 -9.21
C ARG A 105 8.57 -5.12 -9.69
N VAL A 106 7.76 -4.46 -8.86
CA VAL A 106 6.40 -4.02 -9.21
C VAL A 106 6.32 -2.50 -9.07
N PRO A 107 5.43 -1.82 -9.82
CA PRO A 107 5.17 -0.41 -9.60
C PRO A 107 4.58 -0.16 -8.21
N THR A 108 5.00 0.94 -7.57
CA THR A 108 4.35 1.47 -6.38
C THR A 108 4.19 2.98 -6.52
N ILE A 109 2.96 3.48 -6.31
CA ILE A 109 2.61 4.90 -6.43
C ILE A 109 2.00 5.36 -5.11
N ILE A 110 2.46 6.51 -4.62
CA ILE A 110 1.91 7.17 -3.43
C ILE A 110 1.14 8.41 -3.88
N ILE A 111 -0.13 8.52 -3.48
CA ILE A 111 -0.97 9.69 -3.73
C ILE A 111 -1.44 10.23 -2.37
N SER A 112 -1.04 11.44 -2.02
CA SER A 112 -1.43 12.10 -0.78
C SER A 112 -1.23 13.62 -0.88
N PRO A 113 -2.01 14.44 -0.16
CA PRO A 113 -1.69 15.85 0.06
C PRO A 113 -0.33 16.06 0.73
N LEU A 114 0.14 15.07 1.48
CA LEU A 114 1.40 15.08 2.23
C LEU A 114 2.58 14.50 1.42
N ALA A 115 2.31 13.91 0.24
CA ALA A 115 3.35 13.32 -0.58
C ALA A 115 4.22 14.39 -1.25
N LYS A 116 5.51 14.11 -1.39
CA LYS A 116 6.42 14.92 -2.20
C LYS A 116 5.91 14.97 -3.64
N ARG A 117 5.84 16.16 -4.22
CA ARG A 117 5.39 16.35 -5.60
C ARG A 117 6.51 16.09 -6.58
N HIS A 118 6.19 15.44 -7.70
CA HIS A 118 7.13 15.15 -8.80
C HIS A 118 8.42 14.48 -8.30
N TYR A 119 8.27 13.51 -7.40
CA TYR A 119 9.38 12.86 -6.72
C TYR A 119 9.39 11.36 -7.02
N VAL A 120 10.57 10.84 -7.32
CA VAL A 120 10.82 9.41 -7.45
C VAL A 120 11.73 9.01 -6.30
N ASP A 121 11.23 8.13 -5.44
CA ASP A 121 12.04 7.53 -4.38
C ASP A 121 12.76 6.30 -4.94
N HIS A 122 14.08 6.26 -4.76
CA HIS A 122 14.94 5.16 -5.20
C HIS A 122 15.34 4.21 -4.06
N THR A 123 14.75 4.38 -2.88
CA THR A 123 14.92 3.43 -1.78
C THR A 123 14.42 2.05 -2.20
N VAL A 124 15.14 1.00 -1.80
CA VAL A 124 14.73 -0.38 -2.05
C VAL A 124 13.63 -0.74 -1.06
N TYR A 125 12.42 -0.92 -1.58
CA TYR A 125 11.24 -1.36 -0.84
C TYR A 125 10.83 -2.77 -1.29
N ASP A 126 10.07 -3.44 -0.43
CA ASP A 126 9.32 -4.64 -0.78
C ASP A 126 7.88 -4.54 -0.27
N THR A 127 7.07 -5.59 -0.44
CA THR A 127 5.66 -5.56 -0.02
C THR A 127 5.49 -5.38 1.50
N THR A 128 6.48 -5.76 2.30
CA THR A 128 6.45 -5.57 3.76
C THR A 128 6.72 -4.14 4.18
N SER A 129 7.27 -3.30 3.30
CA SER A 129 7.42 -1.86 3.54
C SER A 129 6.08 -1.16 3.83
N ILE A 130 4.96 -1.68 3.31
CA ILE A 130 3.61 -1.20 3.65
C ILE A 130 3.28 -1.54 5.11
N LEU A 131 3.59 -2.75 5.57
CA LEU A 131 3.40 -3.17 6.96
C LEU A 131 4.27 -2.34 7.90
N THR A 132 5.56 -2.18 7.60
CA THR A 132 6.47 -1.34 8.39
C THR A 132 5.98 0.12 8.48
N THR A 133 5.41 0.66 7.41
CA THR A 133 4.81 1.99 7.42
C THR A 133 3.61 2.08 8.38
N ILE A 134 2.76 1.05 8.39
CA ILE A 134 1.63 0.93 9.32
C ILE A 134 2.16 0.81 10.76
N GLU A 135 3.08 -0.11 11.00
CA GLU A 135 3.70 -0.34 12.31
C GLU A 135 4.28 0.94 12.89
N HIS A 136 5.10 1.65 12.12
CA HIS A 136 5.69 2.91 12.57
C HIS A 136 4.64 4.02 12.77
N ARG A 137 3.57 4.06 11.97
CA ARG A 137 2.51 5.08 12.13
C ARG A 137 1.69 4.89 13.40
N TRP A 138 1.45 3.65 13.82
CA TRP A 138 0.64 3.32 15.00
C TRP A 138 1.44 2.79 16.19
N ASN A 139 2.78 2.87 16.13
CA ASN A 139 3.70 2.38 17.16
C ASN A 139 3.40 0.91 17.54
N LEU A 140 3.34 0.05 16.53
CA LEU A 140 3.13 -1.39 16.67
C LEU A 140 4.46 -2.13 16.56
N GLU A 141 4.54 -3.28 17.20
CA GLU A 141 5.65 -4.22 17.02
C GLU A 141 5.57 -4.89 15.64
N PRO A 142 6.71 -5.22 15.00
CA PRO A 142 6.73 -5.98 13.76
C PRO A 142 6.05 -7.35 13.88
N LEU A 143 5.41 -7.81 12.81
CA LEU A 143 4.74 -9.12 12.80
C LEU A 143 5.71 -10.28 12.52
N GLY A 144 6.85 -10.01 11.91
CA GLY A 144 7.87 -11.00 11.59
C GLY A 144 9.29 -10.43 11.55
N SER A 145 10.22 -11.21 11.01
CA SER A 145 11.61 -10.77 10.84
C SER A 145 11.82 -9.89 9.60
N ARG A 146 10.89 -9.93 8.64
CA ARG A 146 11.04 -9.28 7.34
C ARG A 146 10.63 -7.81 7.39
N ASP A 147 9.41 -7.56 7.83
CA ASP A 147 8.88 -6.22 8.17
C ASP A 147 9.72 -5.52 9.24
N ALA A 148 10.29 -6.25 10.20
CA ALA A 148 11.21 -5.69 11.21
C ALA A 148 12.47 -5.02 10.63
N THR A 149 12.86 -5.35 9.40
CA THR A 149 14.08 -4.83 8.75
C THR A 149 13.82 -4.03 7.48
N ALA A 150 12.57 -4.00 7.02
CA ALA A 150 12.19 -3.27 5.82
C ALA A 150 12.19 -1.75 6.04
N PHE A 151 12.41 -0.99 4.96
CA PHE A 151 12.23 0.45 5.01
C PHE A 151 10.75 0.80 4.95
N ASP A 152 10.30 1.77 5.74
CA ASP A 152 8.96 2.35 5.57
C ASP A 152 8.92 3.40 4.46
N LEU A 153 7.71 3.74 4.03
CA LEU A 153 7.43 4.65 2.92
C LEU A 153 7.52 6.14 3.30
N ARG A 154 7.97 6.50 4.52
CA ARG A 154 7.95 7.91 5.00
C ARG A 154 8.77 8.85 4.13
N ARG A 155 9.79 8.34 3.43
CA ARG A 155 10.62 9.11 2.49
C ARG A 155 9.82 9.69 1.32
N ALA A 156 8.66 9.13 0.99
CA ALA A 156 7.76 9.67 -0.03
C ALA A 156 6.99 10.93 0.44
N PHE A 157 7.03 11.28 1.73
CA PHE A 157 6.24 12.36 2.31
C PHE A 157 7.09 13.55 2.75
N THR A 158 6.47 14.74 2.73
CA THR A 158 6.98 15.93 3.42
C THR A 158 6.15 16.10 4.67
N LEU A 159 6.53 15.36 5.72
CA LEU A 159 5.95 15.54 7.04
C LEU A 159 6.70 16.71 7.69
N GLY A 160 5.97 17.69 8.21
CA GLY A 160 6.62 18.75 9.00
C GLY A 160 7.42 18.10 10.11
N ASP A 161 8.62 18.61 10.37
CA ASP A 161 9.44 18.13 11.48
C ASP A 161 8.57 18.16 12.74
N ALA A 162 8.30 16.99 13.31
CA ALA A 162 7.93 16.95 14.70
C ALA A 162 9.16 17.50 15.43
N GLU A 163 9.03 18.68 16.05
CA GLU A 163 10.09 19.21 16.90
C GLU A 163 10.59 18.11 17.83
N GLY A 164 11.88 17.76 17.72
CA GLY A 164 12.56 16.95 18.74
C GLY A 164 13.43 15.81 18.21
N ASN A 165 14.71 16.13 18.08
CA ASN A 165 15.87 15.24 18.13
C ASN A 165 16.07 14.26 16.96
N GLY A 166 16.97 14.68 16.08
CA GLY A 166 17.68 13.77 15.21
C GLY A 166 18.40 12.69 16.01
N GLU A 167 18.37 11.49 15.46
CA GLU A 167 19.53 10.63 15.33
C GLU A 167 19.22 9.69 14.18
N GLY A 168 19.97 9.86 13.09
CA GLY A 168 20.06 8.85 12.06
C GLY A 168 20.94 7.73 12.57
N ASN A 169 20.53 6.49 12.30
CA ASN A 169 21.38 5.37 11.92
C ASN A 169 20.56 4.43 11.04
#